data_AF-A0A7C3HEV3-F1
#
_entry.id   AF-A0A7C3HEV3-F1
#
_cell.length_a   1.000
_cell.length_b   1.000
_cell.length_c   1.000
_cell.angle_alpha   90.00
_cell.angle_beta   90.00
_cell.angle_gamma   90.00
#
_symmetry.space_group_name_H-M   'P 1'
#
loop_
_entity.id
_entity.type
_entity.pdbx_description
1 polymer ?
#
loop_
_entity_poly.entity_id
_entity_poly.type
_entity_poly.pdbx_seq_one_letter_code
_entity_poly.pdbx_strand_id
1 'polypeptide(L)'
;MLETVWRGLVLADTRRHFRAKSTAESVAGDTRVRVSGRVYDDSDVCSLVDSSLDFWLTSGRYHARFEKQFARFLGVKHVLPVNSGSSANLLAVATLTSPKLGDRALRPGDEVISVAAGFPTTVNPLL
;
A
#
# COMPACT_ATOMS: atom_id res chain seq x y z
N MET A 1 8.35 26.51 -16.08
CA MET A 1 8.67 26.17 -17.49
C MET A 1 9.85 25.21 -17.57
N LEU A 2 11.05 25.55 -17.09
CA LEU A 2 12.21 24.63 -17.11
C LEU A 2 12.05 23.39 -16.22
N GLU A 3 11.56 23.56 -14.98
CA GLU A 3 11.34 22.42 -14.05
C GLU A 3 10.45 21.34 -14.66
N THR A 4 9.35 21.74 -15.31
CA THR A 4 8.43 20.80 -15.99
C THR A 4 9.11 20.05 -17.12
N VAL A 5 9.99 20.70 -17.89
CA VAL A 5 10.76 20.04 -18.94
C VAL A 5 11.75 19.05 -18.33
N TRP A 6 12.47 19.43 -17.26
CA TRP A 6 13.46 18.55 -16.63
C TRP A 6 12.82 17.35 -15.95
N ARG A 7 11.71 17.55 -15.25
CA ARG A 7 10.87 16.48 -14.71
C ARG A 7 10.42 15.54 -15.83
N GLY A 8 9.95 16.08 -16.96
CA GLY A 8 9.58 15.30 -18.14
C GLY A 8 10.71 14.43 -18.69
N LEU A 9 11.93 14.98 -18.80
CA LEU A 9 13.12 14.24 -19.25
C LEU A 9 13.50 13.11 -18.28
N VAL A 10 13.53 13.39 -16.97
CA VAL A 10 13.84 12.38 -15.95
C VAL A 10 12.85 11.21 -16.00
N LEU A 11 11.55 11.50 -16.16
CA LEU A 11 10.55 10.45 -16.28
C LEU A 11 10.66 9.67 -17.59
N ALA A 12 11.00 10.33 -18.70
CA ALA A 12 11.25 9.64 -19.98
C ALA A 12 12.43 8.66 -19.87
N ASP A 13 13.54 9.09 -19.26
CA ASP A 13 14.71 8.23 -19.08
C ASP A 13 14.47 7.12 -18.05
N THR A 14 13.65 7.37 -17.02
CA THR A 14 13.19 6.34 -16.08
C THR A 14 12.44 5.22 -16.82
N ARG A 15 11.53 5.55 -17.74
CA ARG A 15 10.82 4.54 -18.56
C ARG A 15 11.77 3.76 -19.44
N ARG A 16 12.72 4.44 -20.11
CA ARG A 16 13.74 3.79 -20.95
C ARG A 16 14.57 2.79 -20.14
N HIS A 17 15.01 3.19 -18.96
CA HIS A 17 15.77 2.34 -18.05
C HIS A 17 14.97 1.08 -17.65
N PHE A 18 13.71 1.24 -17.23
CA PHE A 18 12.87 0.11 -16.84
C PHE A 18 12.69 -0.91 -17.97
N ARG A 19 12.39 -0.43 -19.18
CA ARG A 19 12.16 -1.29 -20.36
C ARG A 19 13.42 -2.04 -20.78
N ALA A 20 14.59 -1.40 -20.71
CA ALA A 20 15.88 -2.05 -21.01
C ALA A 20 16.20 -3.20 -20.04
N LYS A 21 15.70 -3.15 -18.79
CA LYS A 21 15.88 -4.20 -17.78
C LYS A 21 14.89 -5.37 -17.91
N SER A 22 13.72 -5.14 -18.49
CA SER A 22 12.55 -6.02 -18.34
C SER A 22 12.42 -7.12 -19.41
N THR A 23 13.54 -7.66 -19.91
CA THR A 23 13.57 -8.53 -21.09
C THR A 23 13.79 -10.02 -20.78
N ALA A 24 13.48 -10.50 -19.56
CA ALA A 24 13.70 -11.91 -19.23
C ALA A 24 12.58 -12.80 -19.79
N GLU A 25 12.93 -13.67 -20.75
CA GLU A 25 12.04 -14.72 -21.26
C GLU A 25 11.91 -15.88 -20.26
N SER A 26 10.71 -16.47 -20.18
CA SER A 26 10.47 -17.66 -19.37
C SER A 26 10.81 -18.92 -20.17
N VAL A 27 11.83 -19.66 -19.73
CA VAL A 27 12.23 -20.96 -20.27
C VAL A 27 11.62 -22.08 -19.43
N ALA A 28 10.93 -23.03 -20.08
CA ALA A 28 10.34 -24.19 -19.42
C ALA A 28 11.43 -25.10 -18.83
N GLY A 29 11.22 -25.62 -17.62
CA GLY A 29 12.21 -26.45 -16.91
C GLY A 29 13.26 -25.65 -16.13
N ASP A 30 13.61 -24.44 -16.58
CA ASP A 30 14.67 -23.64 -15.97
C ASP A 30 14.16 -22.42 -15.18
N THR A 31 12.99 -21.87 -15.55
CA THR A 31 12.46 -20.67 -14.89
C THR A 31 11.77 -21.03 -13.58
N ARG A 32 12.24 -20.43 -12.47
CA ARG A 32 11.63 -20.61 -11.16
C ARG A 32 10.19 -20.07 -11.13
N VAL A 33 9.23 -20.95 -10.87
CA VAL A 33 7.83 -20.59 -10.61
C VAL A 33 7.68 -20.15 -9.16
N ARG A 34 7.46 -18.85 -8.93
CA ARG A 34 7.23 -18.30 -7.58
C ARG A 34 5.74 -18.39 -7.23
N VAL A 35 5.44 -18.65 -5.96
CA VAL A 35 4.05 -18.66 -5.45
C VAL A 35 3.44 -17.25 -5.31
N SER A 36 4.29 -16.22 -5.29
CA SER A 36 3.90 -14.81 -5.26
C SER A 36 5.02 -13.90 -5.78
N GLY A 37 4.68 -12.65 -6.09
CA GLY A 37 5.64 -11.65 -6.53
C GLY A 37 4.97 -10.33 -6.89
N ARG A 38 5.74 -9.24 -6.85
CA ARG A 38 5.30 -7.93 -7.34
C ARG A 38 5.24 -7.95 -8.87
N VAL A 39 4.14 -7.44 -9.42
CA VAL A 39 3.98 -7.12 -10.84
C VAL A 39 3.80 -5.61 -10.92
N TYR A 40 4.69 -4.97 -11.66
CA TYR A 40 4.75 -3.52 -11.80
C TYR A 40 5.37 -3.20 -13.15
N ASP A 41 5.06 -2.03 -13.69
CA ASP A 41 5.53 -1.57 -14.99
C ASP A 41 6.31 -0.24 -14.88
N ASP A 42 6.58 0.37 -16.04
CA ASP A 42 7.32 1.64 -16.08
C ASP A 42 6.55 2.80 -15.39
N SER A 43 5.22 2.72 -15.32
CA SER A 43 4.39 3.75 -14.70
C SER A 43 4.50 3.75 -13.17
N ASP A 44 4.66 2.58 -12.55
CA ASP A 44 4.91 2.45 -11.11
C ASP A 44 6.24 3.10 -10.73
N VAL A 45 7.31 2.79 -11.49
CA VAL A 45 8.65 3.35 -11.24
C VAL A 45 8.67 4.85 -11.51
N CYS A 46 8.01 5.30 -12.58
CA CYS A 46 7.84 6.72 -12.84
C CYS A 46 7.10 7.44 -11.72
N SER A 47 6.05 6.85 -11.14
CA SER A 47 5.32 7.45 -10.03
C SER A 47 6.21 7.60 -8.79
N LEU A 48 7.06 6.61 -8.50
CA LEU A 48 8.05 6.68 -7.43
C LEU A 48 9.06 7.82 -7.65
N VAL A 49 9.64 7.91 -8.85
CA VAL A 49 10.60 8.97 -9.19
C VAL A 49 9.93 10.35 -9.18
N ASP A 50 8.74 10.46 -9.76
CA ASP A 50 7.96 11.71 -9.78
C ASP A 50 7.62 12.19 -8.36
N SER A 51 7.29 11.27 -7.45
CA SER A 51 7.09 11.62 -6.03
C SER A 51 8.38 12.06 -5.34
N SER A 52 9.52 11.43 -5.68
CA SER A 52 10.83 11.79 -5.14
C SER A 52 11.26 13.20 -5.58
N LEU A 53 10.93 13.59 -6.82
CA LEU A 53 11.23 14.93 -7.36
C LEU A 53 10.46 16.05 -6.65
N ASP A 54 9.36 15.75 -5.95
CA ASP A 54 8.67 16.74 -5.11
C ASP A 54 9.45 17.06 -3.83
N PHE A 55 10.33 16.14 -3.41
CA PHE A 55 11.02 16.16 -2.13
C PHE A 55 10.10 16.37 -0.91
N TRP A 56 8.80 16.07 -1.06
CA TRP A 56 7.82 16.02 0.00
C TRP A 56 7.73 14.58 0.50
N LEU A 57 8.43 14.29 1.59
CA LEU A 57 8.68 12.91 2.05
C LEU A 57 7.53 12.32 2.88
N THR A 58 6.66 13.15 3.42
CA THR A 58 5.49 12.72 4.20
C THR A 58 4.27 12.51 3.27
N SER A 59 3.13 12.08 3.83
CA SER A 59 1.89 11.97 3.06
C SER A 59 1.57 13.29 2.32
N GLY A 60 1.38 13.19 1.00
CA GLY A 60 1.19 14.33 0.12
C GLY A 60 0.25 14.00 -1.05
N ARG A 61 0.50 14.58 -2.23
CA ARG A 61 -0.41 14.46 -3.38
C ARG A 61 -0.71 13.02 -3.80
N TYR A 62 0.29 12.15 -3.75
CA TYR A 62 0.12 10.73 -4.10
C TYR A 62 -0.72 9.99 -3.07
N HIS A 63 -0.56 10.31 -1.79
CA HIS A 63 -1.34 9.73 -0.70
C HIS A 63 -2.82 10.12 -0.82
N ALA A 64 -3.12 11.42 -0.96
CA ALA A 64 -4.49 11.91 -1.12
C ALA A 64 -5.17 11.37 -2.40
N ARG A 65 -4.40 11.25 -3.50
CA ARG A 65 -4.90 10.62 -4.73
C ARG A 65 -5.21 9.15 -4.50
N PHE A 66 -4.32 8.41 -3.84
CA PHE A 66 -4.51 6.99 -3.54
C PHE A 66 -5.75 6.79 -2.67
N GLU A 67 -5.91 7.54 -1.58
CA GLU A 67 -7.09 7.48 -0.70
C GLU A 67 -8.39 7.65 -1.48
N LYS A 68 -8.49 8.70 -2.30
CA LYS A 68 -9.69 8.99 -3.09
C LYS A 68 -9.97 7.87 -4.10
N GLN A 69 -8.96 7.40 -4.81
CA GLN A 69 -9.11 6.38 -5.84
C GLN A 69 -9.43 5.01 -5.23
N PHE A 70 -8.78 4.65 -4.13
CA PHE A 70 -8.99 3.38 -3.44
C PHE A 70 -10.34 3.34 -2.72
N ALA A 71 -10.76 4.44 -2.09
CA ALA A 71 -12.10 4.55 -1.51
C ALA A 71 -13.19 4.36 -2.57
N ARG A 72 -13.01 4.98 -3.75
CA ARG A 72 -13.93 4.78 -4.90
C ARG A 72 -13.92 3.33 -5.40
N PHE A 73 -12.75 2.72 -5.50
CA PHE A 73 -12.60 1.33 -5.94
C PHE A 73 -13.33 0.35 -5.00
N LEU A 74 -13.19 0.54 -3.68
CA LEU A 74 -13.83 -0.29 -2.66
C LEU A 74 -15.32 0.03 -2.44
N GLY A 75 -15.82 1.17 -2.94
CA GLY A 75 -17.19 1.62 -2.69
C GLY A 75 -17.42 2.12 -1.25
N VAL A 76 -16.37 2.62 -0.59
CA VAL A 76 -16.43 3.15 0.79
C VAL A 76 -16.19 4.65 0.83
N LYS A 77 -16.61 5.31 1.91
CA LYS A 77 -16.44 6.75 2.08
C LYS A 77 -15.03 7.16 2.51
N HIS A 78 -14.36 6.34 3.30
CA HIS A 78 -13.08 6.66 3.93
C HIS A 78 -12.08 5.52 3.75
N VAL A 79 -10.83 5.88 3.46
CA VAL A 79 -9.65 5.02 3.43
C VAL A 79 -8.54 5.76 4.16
N LEU A 80 -7.80 5.06 5.01
CA LEU A 80 -6.61 5.58 5.70
C LEU A 80 -5.44 4.61 5.44
N PRO A 81 -4.50 4.93 4.55
CA PRO A 81 -3.35 4.10 4.26
C PRO A 81 -2.39 4.10 5.44
N VAL A 82 -1.89 2.92 5.78
CA VAL A 82 -0.95 2.70 6.88
C VAL A 82 0.24 1.88 6.38
N ASN A 83 1.29 1.80 7.18
CA ASN A 83 2.57 1.21 6.77
C ASN A 83 2.54 -0.30 6.49
N SER A 84 1.49 -1.03 6.91
CA SER A 84 1.32 -2.46 6.60
C SER A 84 -0.10 -2.95 6.83
N GLY A 85 -0.45 -4.14 6.29
CA GLY A 85 -1.71 -4.80 6.61
C GLY A 85 -1.86 -5.15 8.10
N SER A 86 -0.75 -5.51 8.77
CA SER A 86 -0.76 -5.77 10.22
C SER A 86 -1.10 -4.52 11.03
N SER A 87 -0.57 -3.35 10.64
CA SER A 87 -0.93 -2.07 11.27
C SER A 87 -2.38 -1.70 11.00
N ALA A 88 -2.94 -2.09 9.85
CA ALA A 88 -4.34 -1.88 9.54
C ALA A 88 -5.24 -2.68 10.50
N ASN A 89 -4.91 -3.95 10.75
CA ASN A 89 -5.61 -4.77 11.76
C ASN A 89 -5.49 -4.17 13.16
N LEU A 90 -4.28 -3.73 13.55
CA LEU A 90 -4.05 -3.10 14.85
C LEU A 90 -4.91 -1.85 15.02
N LEU A 91 -4.91 -0.93 14.06
CA LEU A 91 -5.70 0.30 14.14
C LEU A 91 -7.19 0.02 14.08
N ALA A 92 -7.64 -0.96 13.27
CA ALA A 92 -9.04 -1.36 13.23
C ALA A 92 -9.52 -1.79 14.63
N VAL A 93 -8.78 -2.66 15.33
CA VAL A 93 -9.12 -3.08 16.69
C VAL A 93 -8.96 -1.94 17.71
N ALA A 94 -7.85 -1.21 17.67
CA ALA A 94 -7.60 -0.12 18.62
C ALA A 94 -8.65 0.99 18.54
N THR A 95 -9.25 1.24 17.37
CA THR A 95 -10.35 2.21 17.27
C THR A 95 -11.62 1.75 17.97
N LEU A 96 -11.84 0.44 18.13
CA LEU A 96 -12.99 -0.14 18.85
C LEU A 96 -12.86 -0.02 20.37
N THR A 97 -11.69 0.32 20.91
CA THR A 97 -11.49 0.61 22.34
C THR A 97 -11.73 2.09 22.68
N SER A 98 -12.08 2.91 21.68
CA SER A 98 -12.23 4.36 21.87
C SER A 98 -13.35 4.69 22.85
N PRO A 99 -13.13 5.57 23.85
CA PRO A 99 -14.18 5.99 24.78
C PRO A 99 -15.35 6.72 24.08
N LYS A 100 -15.15 7.20 22.84
CA LYS A 100 -16.20 7.78 22.01
C LYS A 100 -17.31 6.78 21.64
N LEU A 101 -17.06 5.48 21.79
CA LEU A 101 -18.03 4.41 21.56
C LEU A 101 -18.90 4.11 22.79
N GLY A 102 -18.62 4.74 23.95
CA GLY A 102 -19.38 4.59 25.18
C GLY A 102 -19.41 3.14 25.67
N ASP A 103 -20.60 2.62 25.96
CA ASP A 103 -20.79 1.25 26.46
C ASP A 103 -20.42 0.16 25.44
N ARG A 104 -20.26 0.51 24.15
CA ARG A 104 -19.85 -0.42 23.10
C ARG A 104 -18.35 -0.49 22.87
N ALA A 105 -17.56 0.31 23.60
CA ALA A 105 -16.11 0.25 23.49
C ALA A 105 -15.61 -1.09 24.03
N LEU A 106 -14.74 -1.78 23.27
CA LEU A 106 -14.05 -2.97 23.73
C LEU A 106 -13.17 -2.65 24.95
N ARG A 107 -13.19 -3.53 25.94
CA ARG A 107 -12.46 -3.42 27.21
C ARG A 107 -11.60 -4.68 27.44
N PRO A 108 -10.53 -4.58 28.23
CA PRO A 108 -9.81 -5.77 28.68
C PRO A 108 -10.76 -6.78 29.34
N GLY A 109 -10.72 -8.03 28.89
CA GLY A 109 -11.63 -9.10 29.32
C GLY A 109 -12.80 -9.36 28.38
N ASP A 110 -13.08 -8.46 27.43
CA ASP A 110 -14.08 -8.72 26.38
C ASP A 110 -13.55 -9.78 25.38
N GLU A 111 -14.47 -10.59 24.85
CA GLU A 111 -14.14 -11.70 23.96
C GLU A 111 -14.34 -11.33 22.49
N VAL A 112 -13.45 -11.84 21.62
CA VAL A 112 -13.55 -11.67 20.17
C VAL A 112 -13.50 -13.02 19.48
N ILE A 113 -14.55 -13.32 18.70
CA ILE A 113 -14.66 -14.56 17.93
C ILE A 113 -13.77 -14.47 16.68
N SER A 114 -12.92 -15.47 16.47
CA SER A 114 -12.03 -15.58 15.31
C SER A 114 -11.76 -17.05 14.96
N VAL A 115 -10.93 -17.31 13.95
CA VAL A 115 -10.53 -18.66 13.53
C VAL A 115 -9.03 -18.89 13.74
N ALA A 116 -8.65 -20.11 14.12
CA ALA A 116 -7.24 -20.46 14.36
C ALA A 116 -6.41 -20.60 13.08
N ALA A 117 -7.04 -20.95 11.94
CA ALA A 117 -6.38 -21.10 10.65
C ALA A 117 -6.31 -19.74 9.91
N GLY A 118 -5.36 -18.89 10.30
CA GLY A 118 -5.22 -17.54 9.76
C GLY A 118 -3.79 -17.02 9.75
N PHE A 119 -3.64 -15.71 9.54
CA PHE A 119 -2.35 -15.02 9.64
C PHE A 119 -2.18 -14.43 11.06
N PRO A 120 -0.98 -14.46 11.68
CA PRO A 120 -0.81 -14.10 13.09
C PRO A 120 -1.37 -12.72 13.45
N THR A 121 -1.12 -11.71 12.61
CA THR A 121 -1.54 -10.33 12.91
C THR A 121 -3.03 -10.07 12.70
N THR A 122 -3.82 -11.09 12.36
CA THR A 122 -5.28 -11.05 12.47
C THR A 122 -5.75 -11.20 13.92
N VAL A 123 -5.01 -11.95 14.75
CA VAL A 123 -5.39 -12.22 16.15
C VAL A 123 -4.52 -11.45 17.14
N ASN A 124 -3.25 -11.16 16.82
CA ASN A 124 -2.36 -10.46 17.75
C ASN A 124 -2.91 -9.15 18.35
N PRO A 125 -3.63 -8.28 17.62
CA PRO A 125 -4.21 -7.08 18.24
C PRO A 125 -5.32 -7.32 19.25
N LEU A 126 -5.82 -8.57 19.36
CA LEU A 126 -6.90 -9.00 20.25
C LEU A 126 -6.37 -9.59 21.57
N LEU A 127 -5.06 -9.81 21.69
CA LEU A 127 -4.37 -10.42 22.83
C LEU A 127 -3.67 -9.36 23.68
#